data_AF-A0A4U2FA45-F1
#
_entry.id   AF-A0A4U2FA45-F1
#
_cell.length_a   1.000
_cell.length_b   1.000
_cell.length_c   1.000
_cell.angle_alpha   90.00
_cell.angle_beta   90.00
_cell.angle_gamma   90.00
#
_symmetry.space_group_name_H-M   'P 1'
#
loop_
_entity.id
_entity.type
_entity.pdbx_description
1 polymer ?
#
loop_
_entity_poly.entity_id
_entity_poly.type
_entity_poly.pdbx_seq_one_letter_code
_entity_poly.pdbx_strand_id
1 'polypeptide(L)'
;MCCFSKSLRFAMNIFNRKKKGQDESELEHDSDSNVQRSWQAAIDHSNKMTKMMGLSIIICAFLAFKVMTAKPITVVTPPNFSEEIVMIGNKANSGYKKQWGIFIASMLGNVNVRNVDIVLDTLKPMLSIRDYDALNEQVISHVKALDIRDQVQEFNVLDVFYDNKYDKVIVYGERKLTERKKRGNKSDERRAVRWTYELKIANAHGSPKMKSIDQYEGAPQIERNRIERKQDK
;
A
#
# COMPACT_ATOMS: atom_id res chain seq x y z
N MET A 1 11.27 -87.78 -73.06
CA MET A 1 11.17 -86.40 -72.53
C MET A 1 10.44 -86.44 -71.18
N CYS A 2 11.13 -86.35 -70.03
CA CYS A 2 10.44 -86.07 -68.74
C CYS A 2 11.33 -85.68 -67.54
N CYS A 3 12.67 -85.73 -67.60
CA CYS A 3 13.51 -85.42 -66.42
C CYS A 3 13.92 -83.94 -66.25
N PHE A 4 13.85 -83.08 -67.28
CA PHE A 4 14.35 -81.69 -67.17
C PHE A 4 13.34 -80.69 -66.55
N SER A 5 12.06 -81.07 -66.46
CA SER A 5 10.98 -80.18 -65.98
C SER A 5 10.90 -80.05 -64.44
N LYS A 6 11.37 -81.06 -63.69
CA LYS A 6 11.29 -81.05 -62.22
C LYS A 6 12.38 -80.22 -61.55
N SER A 7 13.58 -80.14 -62.13
CA SER A 7 14.71 -79.38 -61.56
C SER A 7 14.50 -77.86 -61.67
N LEU A 8 13.98 -77.38 -62.80
CA LEU A 8 13.69 -75.96 -63.01
C LEU A 8 12.58 -75.45 -62.08
N ARG A 9 11.53 -76.24 -61.85
CA ARG A 9 10.43 -75.89 -60.92
C ARG A 9 10.88 -75.81 -59.47
N PHE A 10 11.87 -76.61 -59.07
CA PHE A 10 12.39 -76.58 -57.71
C PHE A 10 13.26 -75.35 -57.45
N ALA A 11 14.15 -75.00 -58.39
CA ALA A 11 14.98 -73.80 -58.30
C ALA A 11 14.15 -72.50 -58.29
N MET A 12 13.09 -72.45 -59.12
CA MET A 12 12.19 -71.28 -59.18
C MET A 12 11.39 -71.09 -57.89
N ASN A 13 10.99 -72.19 -57.23
CA ASN A 13 10.25 -72.13 -55.96
C ASN A 13 11.14 -71.71 -54.78
N ILE A 14 12.42 -72.12 -54.78
CA ILE A 14 13.40 -71.67 -53.77
C ILE A 14 13.72 -70.19 -53.94
N PHE A 15 13.92 -69.72 -55.17
CA PHE A 15 14.19 -68.30 -55.45
C PHE A 15 13.00 -67.42 -55.03
N ASN A 16 11.77 -67.86 -55.30
CA ASN A 16 10.57 -67.12 -54.93
C ASN A 16 10.35 -67.08 -53.41
N ARG A 17 10.66 -68.17 -52.68
CA ARG A 17 10.65 -68.17 -51.21
C ARG A 17 11.70 -67.26 -50.60
N LYS A 18 12.91 -67.21 -51.18
CA LYS A 18 13.97 -66.30 -50.73
C LYS A 18 13.58 -64.84 -50.92
N LYS A 19 13.01 -64.50 -52.08
CA LYS A 19 12.53 -63.14 -52.37
C LYS A 19 11.39 -62.75 -51.43
N LYS A 20 10.43 -63.64 -51.20
CA LYS A 20 9.33 -63.41 -50.27
C LYS A 20 9.81 -63.19 -48.82
N GLY A 21 10.77 -63.97 -48.34
CA GLY A 21 11.33 -63.79 -47.01
C GLY A 21 12.16 -62.50 -46.86
N GLN A 22 12.82 -62.06 -47.93
CA GLN A 22 13.57 -60.80 -47.94
C GLN A 22 12.62 -59.59 -47.94
N ASP A 23 11.57 -59.62 -48.78
CA ASP A 23 10.54 -58.58 -48.82
C ASP A 23 9.76 -58.48 -47.49
N GLU A 24 9.45 -59.61 -46.84
CA GLU A 24 8.81 -59.65 -45.51
C GLU A 24 9.72 -59.05 -44.42
N SER A 25 11.02 -59.35 -44.44
CA SER A 25 11.97 -58.79 -43.45
C SER A 25 12.23 -57.29 -43.63
N GLU A 26 12.19 -56.79 -44.87
CA GLU A 26 12.36 -55.36 -45.17
C GLU A 26 11.10 -54.56 -44.80
N LEU A 27 9.91 -55.16 -45.00
CA LEU A 27 8.63 -54.62 -44.53
C LEU A 27 8.52 -54.57 -43.00
N GLU A 28 8.93 -55.64 -42.29
CA GLU A 28 8.96 -55.64 -40.82
C GLU A 28 9.95 -54.58 -40.30
N HIS A 29 11.16 -54.48 -40.87
CA HIS A 29 12.15 -53.49 -40.46
C HIS A 29 11.70 -52.04 -40.70
N ASP A 30 11.06 -51.75 -41.83
CA ASP A 30 10.52 -50.42 -42.11
C ASP A 30 9.35 -50.09 -41.16
N SER A 31 8.47 -51.06 -40.88
CA SER A 31 7.36 -50.88 -39.95
C SER A 31 7.82 -50.57 -38.52
N ASP A 32 8.82 -51.30 -37.99
CA ASP A 32 9.38 -51.06 -36.66
C ASP A 32 10.09 -49.71 -36.57
N SER A 33 10.80 -49.31 -37.63
CA SER A 33 11.48 -48.01 -37.68
C SER A 33 10.50 -46.84 -37.70
N ASN A 34 9.40 -46.97 -38.44
CA ASN A 34 8.35 -45.95 -38.53
C ASN A 34 7.55 -45.85 -37.23
N VAL A 35 7.27 -46.98 -36.58
CA VAL A 35 6.67 -47.03 -35.25
C VAL A 35 7.59 -46.32 -34.24
N GLN A 36 8.89 -46.65 -34.18
CA GLN A 36 9.85 -46.00 -33.28
C GLN A 36 9.96 -44.49 -33.50
N ARG A 37 9.99 -44.03 -34.76
CA ARG A 37 9.98 -42.59 -35.10
C ARG A 37 8.69 -41.90 -34.66
N SER A 38 7.53 -42.56 -34.83
CA SER A 38 6.24 -42.02 -34.39
C SER A 38 6.14 -41.87 -32.87
N TRP A 39 6.65 -42.85 -32.11
CA TRP A 39 6.71 -42.81 -30.65
C TRP A 39 7.65 -41.72 -30.14
N GLN A 40 8.84 -41.59 -30.73
CA GLN A 40 9.78 -40.52 -30.37
C GLN A 40 9.22 -39.14 -30.70
N ALA A 41 8.58 -38.96 -31.86
CA ALA A 41 7.93 -37.71 -32.23
C ALA A 41 6.77 -37.35 -31.27
N ALA A 42 5.98 -38.33 -30.83
CA ALA A 42 4.92 -38.12 -29.85
C ALA A 42 5.46 -37.74 -28.46
N ILE A 43 6.56 -38.36 -28.03
CA ILE A 43 7.24 -38.05 -26.75
C ILE A 43 7.91 -36.67 -26.80
N ASP A 44 8.50 -36.28 -27.93
CA ASP A 44 9.09 -34.94 -28.09
C ASP A 44 8.03 -33.84 -28.12
N HIS A 45 6.88 -34.10 -28.72
CA HIS A 45 5.75 -33.17 -28.69
C HIS A 45 5.17 -33.02 -27.27
N SER A 46 5.02 -34.11 -26.53
CA SER A 46 4.54 -34.06 -25.14
C SER A 46 5.54 -33.35 -24.21
N ASN A 47 6.84 -33.57 -24.38
CA ASN A 47 7.89 -32.87 -23.63
C ASN A 47 7.94 -31.37 -23.94
N LYS A 48 7.75 -30.97 -25.21
CA LYS A 48 7.63 -29.56 -25.60
C LYS A 48 6.38 -28.92 -25.00
N MET A 49 5.23 -29.60 -25.07
CA MET A 49 3.97 -29.11 -24.50
C MET A 49 4.07 -28.96 -22.97
N THR A 50 4.67 -29.93 -22.29
CA THR A 50 4.89 -29.89 -20.84
C THR A 50 5.82 -28.75 -20.43
N LYS A 51 6.90 -28.50 -21.19
CA LYS A 51 7.81 -27.36 -20.96
C LYS A 51 7.09 -26.01 -21.16
N MET A 52 6.25 -25.88 -22.18
CA MET A 52 5.48 -24.65 -22.41
C MET A 52 4.42 -24.40 -21.33
N MET A 53 3.75 -25.45 -20.86
CA MET A 53 2.78 -25.34 -19.77
C MET A 53 3.47 -25.04 -18.43
N GLY A 54 4.64 -25.63 -18.16
CA GLY A 54 5.44 -25.28 -16.99
C GLY A 54 5.88 -23.81 -17.01
N LEU A 55 6.31 -23.31 -18.17
CA LEU A 55 6.72 -21.91 -18.33
C LEU A 55 5.56 -20.93 -18.06
N SER A 56 4.35 -21.23 -18.55
CA SER A 56 3.18 -20.38 -18.32
C SER A 56 2.79 -20.32 -16.84
N ILE A 57 2.85 -21.46 -16.13
CA ILE A 57 2.59 -21.51 -14.69
C ILE A 57 3.62 -20.68 -13.90
N ILE A 58 4.91 -20.76 -14.27
CA ILE A 58 5.97 -19.98 -13.62
C ILE A 58 5.75 -18.47 -13.84
N ILE A 59 5.39 -18.06 -15.06
CA ILE A 59 5.10 -16.66 -15.38
C ILE A 59 3.89 -16.16 -14.57
N CYS A 60 2.80 -16.94 -14.52
CA CYS A 60 1.63 -16.60 -13.70
C CYS A 60 1.95 -16.53 -12.21
N ALA A 61 2.77 -17.44 -11.67
CA ALA A 61 3.22 -17.40 -10.28
C ALA A 61 4.09 -16.17 -9.99
N PHE A 62 4.96 -15.78 -10.93
CA PHE A 62 5.77 -14.57 -10.81
C PHE A 62 4.92 -13.28 -10.85
N LEU A 63 3.92 -13.22 -11.72
CA LEU A 63 2.95 -12.14 -11.78
C LEU A 63 2.13 -12.06 -10.48
N ALA A 64 1.65 -13.20 -9.96
CA ALA A 64 0.93 -13.26 -8.69
C ALA A 64 1.81 -12.76 -7.52
N PHE A 65 3.09 -13.17 -7.48
CA PHE A 65 4.05 -12.68 -6.49
C PHE A 65 4.28 -11.17 -6.62
N LYS A 66 4.38 -10.64 -7.84
CA LYS A 66 4.49 -9.19 -8.09
C LYS A 66 3.25 -8.42 -7.64
N VAL A 67 2.05 -8.93 -7.90
CA VAL A 67 0.79 -8.30 -7.47
C VAL A 67 0.66 -8.33 -5.94
N MET A 68 1.02 -9.43 -5.29
CA MET A 68 1.01 -9.52 -3.82
C MET A 68 2.06 -8.63 -3.15
N THR A 69 3.17 -8.34 -3.84
CA THR A 69 4.24 -7.46 -3.32
C THR A 69 4.11 -6.01 -3.77
N ALA A 70 3.19 -5.71 -4.70
CA ALA A 70 2.91 -4.35 -5.15
C ALA A 70 2.27 -3.56 -4.00
N LYS A 71 2.96 -2.50 -3.57
CA LYS A 71 2.44 -1.57 -2.57
C LYS A 71 1.44 -0.64 -3.27
N PRO A 72 0.17 -0.57 -2.83
CA PRO A 72 -0.80 0.31 -3.46
C PRO A 72 -0.39 1.77 -3.26
N ILE A 73 -0.26 2.50 -4.37
CA ILE A 73 -0.02 3.95 -4.38
C ILE A 73 -1.37 4.62 -4.55
N THR A 74 -1.91 5.17 -3.47
CA THR A 74 -3.16 5.96 -3.54
C THR A 74 -2.79 7.43 -3.59
N VAL A 75 -2.91 8.04 -4.77
CA VAL A 75 -2.70 9.48 -4.96
C VAL A 75 -4.04 10.18 -4.72
N VAL A 76 -4.17 10.85 -3.58
CA VAL A 76 -5.31 11.74 -3.31
C VAL A 76 -4.76 13.16 -3.29
N THR A 77 -4.98 13.91 -4.37
CA THR A 77 -4.61 15.33 -4.44
C THR A 77 -5.86 16.17 -4.22
N PRO A 78 -6.02 16.83 -3.05
CA PRO A 78 -7.04 17.85 -2.90
C PRO A 78 -6.60 19.13 -3.62
N PRO A 79 -7.56 19.93 -4.12
CA PRO A 79 -7.33 21.04 -5.06
C PRO A 79 -6.52 22.23 -4.52
N ASN A 80 -6.11 22.24 -3.24
CA ASN A 80 -5.46 23.38 -2.60
C ASN A 80 -3.97 23.17 -2.22
N PHE A 81 -3.33 22.09 -2.65
CA PHE A 81 -1.91 21.84 -2.32
C PHE A 81 -1.08 21.46 -3.55
N SER A 82 0.11 22.06 -3.66
CA SER A 82 1.08 21.85 -4.74
C SER A 82 1.99 20.63 -4.55
N GLU A 83 1.82 19.85 -3.46
CA GLU A 83 2.62 18.65 -3.17
C GLU A 83 1.80 17.39 -3.44
N GLU A 84 2.30 16.53 -4.34
CA GLU A 84 1.72 15.24 -4.67
C GLU A 84 1.75 14.28 -3.47
N ILE A 85 0.62 13.65 -3.14
CA ILE A 85 0.55 12.70 -2.03
C ILE A 85 0.76 11.30 -2.56
N VAL A 86 2.00 10.83 -2.47
CA VAL A 86 2.36 9.46 -2.84
C VAL A 86 2.39 8.58 -1.58
N MET A 87 1.55 7.55 -1.52
CA MET A 87 1.65 6.54 -0.46
C MET A 87 2.52 5.38 -0.97
N ILE A 88 3.73 5.18 -0.43
CA ILE A 88 4.57 4.02 -0.78
C ILE A 88 4.60 3.05 0.40
N GLY A 89 3.62 2.14 0.45
CA GLY A 89 3.51 1.13 1.52
C GLY A 89 3.38 1.77 2.91
N ASN A 90 4.31 1.48 3.82
CA ASN A 90 4.28 1.99 5.20
C ASN A 90 4.98 3.36 5.38
N LYS A 91 5.56 3.93 4.31
CA LYS A 91 6.12 5.28 4.31
C LYS A 91 5.10 6.21 3.66
N ALA A 92 4.44 7.02 4.48
CA ALA A 92 3.59 8.09 4.00
C ALA A 92 4.44 9.30 3.59
N ASN A 93 4.12 9.91 2.43
CA ASN A 93 4.74 11.16 2.02
C ASN A 93 4.48 12.27 3.06
N SER A 94 5.36 13.27 3.11
CA SER A 94 5.20 14.47 3.96
C SER A 94 3.82 15.10 3.77
N GLY A 95 3.31 15.14 2.53
CA GLY A 95 1.98 15.66 2.22
C GLY A 95 0.84 14.94 2.96
N TYR A 96 0.86 13.60 3.03
CA TYR A 96 -0.14 12.83 3.79
C TYR A 96 -0.12 13.19 5.28
N LYS A 97 1.09 13.26 5.87
CA LYS A 97 1.25 13.59 7.28
C LYS A 97 0.79 15.03 7.56
N LYS A 98 1.14 15.98 6.70
CA LYS A 98 0.68 17.37 6.77
C LYS A 98 -0.85 17.47 6.75
N GLN A 99 -1.51 16.74 5.86
CA GLN A 99 -2.99 16.74 5.78
C GLN A 99 -3.65 16.19 7.03
N TRP A 100 -3.21 15.03 7.52
CA TRP A 100 -3.72 14.50 8.78
C TRP A 100 -3.41 15.43 9.94
N GLY A 101 -2.26 16.10 9.92
CA GLY A 101 -1.93 17.13 10.90
C GLY A 101 -2.95 18.28 10.89
N ILE A 102 -3.23 18.86 9.71
CA ILE A 102 -4.23 19.93 9.55
C ILE A 102 -5.60 19.45 10.03
N PHE A 103 -6.02 18.25 9.63
CA PHE A 103 -7.32 17.68 10.01
C PHE A 103 -7.46 17.53 11.52
N ILE A 104 -6.47 16.89 12.17
CA ILE A 104 -6.46 16.68 13.62
C ILE A 104 -6.41 18.02 14.37
N ALA A 105 -5.54 18.94 13.95
CA ALA A 105 -5.41 20.25 14.56
C ALA A 105 -6.70 21.08 14.41
N SER A 106 -7.37 20.99 13.25
CA SER A 106 -8.65 21.67 13.02
C SER A 106 -9.76 21.09 13.89
N MET A 107 -9.82 19.77 14.07
CA MET A 107 -10.81 19.14 14.94
C MET A 107 -10.61 19.52 16.42
N LEU A 108 -9.39 19.42 16.92
CA LEU A 108 -9.07 19.75 18.31
C LEU A 108 -9.13 21.25 18.57
N GLY A 109 -8.76 22.06 17.58
CA GLY A 109 -8.81 23.51 17.66
C GLY A 109 -10.22 24.08 17.65
N ASN A 110 -11.19 23.36 17.06
CA ASN A 110 -12.59 23.78 16.94
C ASN A 110 -13.56 22.88 17.76
N VAL A 111 -13.05 22.24 18.81
CA VAL A 111 -13.87 21.41 19.71
C VAL A 111 -14.76 22.26 20.62
N ASN A 112 -16.00 21.82 20.80
CA ASN A 112 -17.00 22.42 21.67
C ASN A 112 -17.87 21.33 22.31
N VAL A 113 -18.72 21.71 23.27
CA VAL A 113 -19.57 20.76 24.02
C VAL A 113 -20.51 19.96 23.13
N ARG A 114 -20.90 20.49 21.96
CA ARG A 114 -21.86 19.83 21.06
C ARG A 114 -21.20 18.78 20.16
N ASN A 115 -19.91 18.92 19.85
CA ASN A 115 -19.20 18.06 18.91
C ASN A 115 -18.07 17.23 19.55
N VAL A 116 -17.82 17.38 20.85
CA VAL A 116 -16.73 16.69 21.55
C VAL A 116 -16.79 15.18 21.37
N ASP A 117 -17.96 14.57 21.49
CA ASP A 117 -18.14 13.11 21.34
C ASP A 117 -17.78 12.67 19.91
N ILE A 118 -18.24 13.42 18.90
CA ILE A 118 -17.95 13.14 17.50
C ILE A 118 -16.45 13.26 17.20
N VAL A 119 -15.79 14.29 17.75
CA VAL A 119 -14.35 14.50 17.59
C VAL A 119 -13.56 13.34 18.21
N LEU A 120 -13.92 12.93 19.43
CA LEU A 120 -13.25 11.84 20.13
C LEU A 120 -13.46 10.50 19.43
N ASP A 121 -14.68 10.18 19.01
CA ASP A 121 -14.97 8.95 18.26
C ASP A 121 -14.22 8.90 16.92
N THR A 122 -14.04 10.04 16.27
CA THR A 122 -13.26 10.13 15.02
C THR A 122 -11.77 9.90 15.23
N LEU A 123 -11.21 10.37 16.35
CA LEU A 123 -9.79 10.23 16.67
C LEU A 123 -9.44 8.87 17.32
N LYS A 124 -10.41 8.22 17.97
CA LYS A 124 -10.28 6.90 18.61
C LYS A 124 -9.56 5.84 17.77
N PRO A 125 -9.89 5.59 16.49
CA PRO A 125 -9.20 4.57 15.69
C PRO A 125 -7.73 4.93 15.38
N MET A 126 -7.33 6.19 15.52
CA MET A 126 -5.96 6.66 15.25
C MET A 126 -5.04 6.50 16.46
N LEU A 127 -5.58 6.28 17.66
CA LEU A 127 -4.82 6.23 18.91
C LEU A 127 -4.70 4.81 19.45
N SER A 128 -3.72 4.59 20.32
CA SER A 128 -3.73 3.42 21.20
C SER A 128 -4.77 3.63 22.31
N ILE A 129 -5.24 2.56 22.95
CA ILE A 129 -6.24 2.64 24.04
C ILE A 129 -5.77 3.59 25.15
N ARG A 130 -4.50 3.45 25.58
CA ARG A 130 -3.92 4.28 26.63
C ARG A 130 -3.82 5.77 26.24
N ASP A 131 -3.40 6.04 25.00
CA ASP A 131 -3.22 7.42 24.54
C ASP A 131 -4.58 8.09 24.30
N TYR A 132 -5.60 7.30 23.94
CA TYR A 132 -6.98 7.76 23.84
C TYR A 132 -7.54 8.20 25.19
N ASP A 133 -7.37 7.41 26.26
CA ASP A 133 -7.92 7.77 27.58
C ASP A 133 -7.31 9.08 28.09
N ALA A 134 -5.99 9.25 27.94
CA ALA A 134 -5.29 10.49 28.31
C ALA A 134 -5.77 11.69 27.48
N LEU A 135 -5.94 11.52 26.16
CA LEU A 135 -6.47 12.59 25.30
C LEU A 135 -7.92 12.93 25.64
N ASN A 136 -8.75 11.91 25.89
CA ASN A 136 -10.16 12.05 26.21
C ASN A 136 -10.35 12.89 27.48
N GLU A 137 -9.61 12.59 28.53
CA GLU A 137 -9.65 13.36 29.78
C GLU A 137 -9.23 14.83 29.56
N GLN A 138 -8.15 15.06 28.81
CA GLN A 138 -7.67 16.41 28.49
C GLN A 138 -8.68 17.22 27.66
N VAL A 139 -9.27 16.60 26.64
CA VAL A 139 -10.24 17.28 25.76
C VAL A 139 -11.54 17.56 26.52
N ILE A 140 -12.07 16.59 27.27
CA ILE A 140 -13.30 16.79 28.06
C ILE A 140 -13.10 17.88 29.12
N SER A 141 -11.98 17.87 29.85
CA SER A 141 -11.69 18.89 30.85
C SER A 141 -11.54 20.28 30.22
N HIS A 142 -10.87 20.38 29.07
CA HIS A 142 -10.74 21.63 28.31
C HIS A 142 -12.10 22.16 27.85
N VAL A 143 -12.94 21.30 27.26
CA VAL A 143 -14.28 21.66 26.77
C VAL A 143 -15.19 22.09 27.93
N LYS A 144 -15.15 21.39 29.07
CA LYS A 144 -15.88 21.79 30.28
C LYS A 144 -15.42 23.16 30.79
N ALA A 145 -14.12 23.42 30.78
CA ALA A 145 -13.58 24.72 31.17
C ALA A 145 -14.00 25.85 30.22
N LEU A 146 -14.13 25.57 28.92
CA LEU A 146 -14.70 26.52 27.95
C LEU A 146 -16.19 26.78 28.23
N ASP A 147 -16.96 25.74 28.53
CA ASP A 147 -18.40 25.86 28.79
C ASP A 147 -18.72 26.63 30.07
N ILE A 148 -17.99 26.37 31.17
CA ILE A 148 -18.11 27.11 32.44
C ILE A 148 -17.84 28.61 32.23
N ARG A 149 -16.93 28.94 31.31
CA ARG A 149 -16.58 30.33 30.96
C ARG A 149 -17.52 30.92 29.89
N ASP A 150 -18.54 30.19 29.45
CA ASP A 150 -19.43 30.56 28.34
C ASP A 150 -18.63 30.95 27.08
N GLN A 151 -17.52 30.25 26.78
CA GLN A 151 -16.63 30.55 25.63
C GLN A 151 -16.71 29.49 24.53
N VAL A 152 -16.51 29.93 23.30
CA VAL A 152 -16.35 29.11 22.10
C VAL A 152 -14.95 29.35 21.56
N GLN A 153 -14.27 28.26 21.21
CA GLN A 153 -12.95 28.30 20.61
C GLN A 153 -13.05 28.07 19.11
N GLU A 154 -12.36 28.93 18.36
CA GLU A 154 -12.15 28.78 16.92
C GLU A 154 -10.64 28.73 16.66
N PHE A 155 -10.21 27.83 15.79
CA PHE A 155 -8.83 27.72 15.36
C PHE A 155 -8.75 27.76 13.85
N ASN A 156 -7.98 28.71 13.34
CA ASN A 156 -7.72 28.89 11.93
C ASN A 156 -6.27 28.51 11.62
N VAL A 157 -6.07 27.58 10.70
CA VAL A 157 -4.74 27.12 10.29
C VAL A 157 -4.14 28.15 9.34
N LEU A 158 -2.93 28.62 9.66
CA LEU A 158 -2.19 29.56 8.81
C LEU A 158 -1.13 28.83 7.97
N ASP A 159 -0.38 27.91 8.58
CA ASP A 159 0.69 27.20 7.90
C ASP A 159 0.92 25.80 8.49
N VAL A 160 1.54 24.92 7.69
CA VAL A 160 1.90 23.56 8.10
C VAL A 160 3.30 23.19 7.65
N PHE A 161 4.11 22.73 8.60
CA PHE A 161 5.48 22.28 8.37
C PHE A 161 5.61 20.79 8.69
N TYR A 162 6.52 20.13 8.00
CA TYR A 162 6.94 18.77 8.32
C TYR A 162 8.43 18.76 8.63
N ASP A 163 8.79 18.38 9.85
CA ASP A 163 10.17 18.20 10.26
C ASP A 163 10.60 16.75 10.00
N ASN A 164 11.43 16.57 8.97
CA ASN A 164 11.95 15.26 8.58
C ASN A 164 12.91 14.66 9.63
N LYS A 165 13.53 15.48 10.48
CA LYS A 165 14.51 14.99 11.48
C LYS A 165 13.82 14.28 12.64
N TYR A 166 12.68 14.81 13.10
CA TYR A 166 11.96 14.28 14.26
C TYR A 166 10.64 13.57 13.89
N ASP A 167 10.34 13.49 12.60
CA ASP A 167 9.09 12.95 12.06
C ASP A 167 7.86 13.59 12.74
N LYS A 168 7.86 14.93 12.77
CA LYS A 168 6.82 15.74 13.39
C LYS A 168 6.13 16.62 12.35
N VAL A 169 4.81 16.68 12.42
CA VAL A 169 4.01 17.66 11.70
C VAL A 169 3.72 18.80 12.65
N ILE A 170 4.01 20.02 12.22
CA ILE A 170 3.84 21.23 13.01
C ILE A 170 2.76 22.05 12.31
N VAL A 171 1.61 22.21 12.94
CA VAL A 171 0.50 23.01 12.44
C VAL A 171 0.46 24.31 13.21
N TYR A 172 0.64 25.42 12.50
CA TYR A 172 0.64 26.76 13.06
C TYR A 172 -0.60 27.52 12.65
N GLY A 173 -1.20 28.25 13.59
CA GLY A 173 -2.41 29.00 13.31
C GLY A 173 -2.75 30.02 14.38
N GLU A 174 -3.98 30.51 14.30
CA GLU A 174 -4.55 31.47 15.22
C GLU A 174 -5.75 30.87 15.94
N ARG A 175 -5.76 31.01 17.26
CA ARG A 175 -6.84 30.59 18.13
C ARG A 175 -7.59 31.81 18.64
N LYS A 176 -8.89 31.84 18.40
CA LYS A 176 -9.81 32.91 18.81
C LYS A 176 -10.78 32.35 19.84
N LEU A 177 -11.05 33.15 20.87
CA LEU A 177 -12.02 32.82 21.91
C LEU A 177 -13.13 33.87 21.89
N THR A 178 -14.35 33.39 21.64
CA THR A 178 -15.55 34.22 21.56
C THR A 178 -16.52 33.84 22.67
N GLU A 179 -17.12 34.82 23.33
CA GLU A 179 -18.14 34.55 24.36
C GLU A 179 -19.49 34.19 23.71
N ARG A 180 -20.16 33.16 24.23
CA ARG A 180 -21.42 32.62 23.69
C ARG A 180 -22.60 33.55 23.98
N LYS A 181 -22.60 34.26 25.11
CA LYS A 181 -23.65 35.22 25.48
C LYS A 181 -23.15 36.64 25.29
N LYS A 182 -23.79 37.37 24.35
CA LYS A 182 -23.62 38.83 24.23
C LYS A 182 -24.17 39.50 25.48
N ARG A 183 -23.29 39.87 26.43
CA ARG A 183 -23.60 40.95 27.37
C ARG A 183 -23.59 42.24 26.53
N GLY A 184 -24.62 43.06 26.66
CA GLY A 184 -24.98 44.08 25.67
C GLY A 184 -23.81 44.91 25.11
N ASN A 185 -23.79 45.07 23.79
CA ASN A 185 -23.00 46.02 23.01
C ASN A 185 -21.46 45.95 23.13
N LYS A 186 -20.90 44.75 22.97
CA LYS A 186 -19.71 44.39 22.15
C LYS A 186 -19.39 42.95 22.52
N SER A 187 -19.27 42.05 21.56
CA SER A 187 -18.56 40.80 21.83
C SER A 187 -17.15 41.22 22.21
N ASP A 188 -16.75 41.01 23.47
CA ASP A 188 -15.34 41.10 23.87
C ASP A 188 -14.61 39.92 23.22
N GLU A 189 -14.39 40.08 21.91
CA GLU A 189 -13.59 39.17 21.12
C GLU A 189 -12.18 39.26 21.67
N ARG A 190 -11.75 38.20 22.35
CA ARG A 190 -10.35 38.13 22.78
C ARG A 190 -9.49 38.11 21.53
N ARG A 191 -8.44 38.92 21.54
CA ARG A 191 -7.47 39.00 20.45
C ARG A 191 -7.04 37.59 20.06
N ALA A 192 -7.01 37.31 18.75
CA ALA A 192 -6.50 36.07 18.22
C ALA A 192 -5.08 35.82 18.75
N VAL A 193 -4.89 34.64 19.33
CA VAL A 193 -3.63 34.21 19.93
C VAL A 193 -2.97 33.21 19.00
N ARG A 194 -1.65 33.33 18.81
CA ARG A 194 -0.88 32.36 18.02
C ARG A 194 -0.85 31.03 18.74
N TRP A 195 -1.13 29.95 18.01
CA TRP A 195 -1.21 28.61 18.59
C TRP A 195 -0.58 27.58 17.66
N THR A 196 0.16 26.63 18.24
CA THR A 196 0.89 25.61 17.51
C THR A 196 0.52 24.22 18.03
N TYR A 197 0.27 23.30 17.11
CA TYR A 197 0.13 21.87 17.36
C TYR A 197 1.33 21.11 16.78
N GLU A 198 1.94 20.25 17.57
CA GLU A 198 2.96 19.30 17.11
C GLU A 198 2.42 17.88 17.19
N LEU A 199 2.46 17.17 16.07
CA LEU A 199 1.83 15.87 15.91
C LEU A 199 2.84 14.87 15.36
N LYS A 200 2.94 13.70 16.00
CA LYS A 200 3.67 12.55 15.45
C LYS A 200 2.69 11.56 14.85
N ILE A 201 2.67 11.47 13.52
CA ILE A 201 1.73 10.64 12.76
C ILE A 201 2.50 9.55 12.03
N ALA A 202 2.23 8.30 12.41
CA ALA A 202 2.68 7.11 11.70
C ALA A 202 1.60 6.64 10.72
N ASN A 203 2.00 5.94 9.66
CA ASN A 203 1.06 5.22 8.80
C ASN A 203 1.11 3.74 9.17
N ALA A 204 -0.06 3.13 9.35
CA ALA A 204 -0.20 1.68 9.51
C ALA A 204 -1.30 1.21 8.56
N HIS A 205 -0.92 0.50 7.49
CA HIS A 205 -1.84 -0.06 6.49
C HIS A 205 -2.80 0.96 5.85
N GLY A 206 -2.35 2.21 5.65
CA GLY A 206 -3.15 3.29 5.05
C GLY A 206 -3.97 4.08 6.07
N SER A 207 -4.02 3.64 7.33
CA SER A 207 -4.64 4.39 8.43
C SER A 207 -3.61 5.22 9.19
N PRO A 208 -3.92 6.49 9.53
CA PRO A 208 -3.04 7.31 10.37
C PRO A 208 -3.08 6.79 11.80
N LYS A 209 -1.91 6.67 12.42
CA LYS A 209 -1.73 6.36 13.83
C LYS A 209 -1.01 7.52 14.52
N MET A 210 -1.69 8.17 15.46
CA MET A 210 -1.13 9.26 16.24
C MET A 210 -0.35 8.69 17.42
N LYS A 211 0.93 9.07 17.54
CA LYS A 211 1.81 8.62 18.63
C LYS A 211 1.94 9.62 19.75
N SER A 212 1.87 10.91 19.42
CA SER A 212 2.05 12.00 20.38
C SER A 212 1.45 13.26 19.79
N ILE A 213 0.87 14.05 20.67
CA ILE A 213 0.30 15.36 20.41
C ILE A 213 0.79 16.31 21.48
N ASP A 214 1.40 17.40 21.06
CA ASP A 214 1.77 18.52 21.90
C ASP A 214 1.08 19.77 21.37
N GLN A 215 0.65 20.66 22.25
CA GLN A 215 0.05 21.94 21.87
C GLN A 215 0.57 23.05 22.78
N TYR A 216 0.83 24.21 22.20
CA TYR A 216 1.31 25.35 22.97
C TYR A 216 0.96 26.69 22.30
N GLU A 217 0.97 27.73 23.13
CA GLU A 217 0.82 29.09 22.69
C GLU A 217 2.13 29.62 22.08
N GLY A 218 2.02 30.32 20.95
CA GLY A 218 3.14 30.98 20.27
C GLY A 218 3.48 30.40 18.90
N ALA A 219 4.53 30.97 18.32
CA ALA A 219 5.10 30.50 17.06
C ALA A 219 5.79 29.14 17.24
N PRO A 220 5.85 28.31 16.19
CA PRO A 220 6.46 27.00 16.27
C PRO A 220 7.93 27.12 16.69
N GLN A 221 8.36 26.30 17.64
CA GLN A 221 9.72 26.32 18.20
C GLN A 221 10.75 25.66 17.27
N ILE A 222 10.74 26.02 15.99
CA ILE A 222 11.67 25.50 14.98
C ILE A 222 13.11 25.94 15.32
N GLU A 223 13.27 27.14 15.87
CA GLU A 223 14.58 27.75 16.18
C GLU A 223 15.18 27.33 17.53
N ARG A 224 14.38 26.88 18.51
CA ARG A 224 14.92 26.43 19.83
C ARG A 224 15.85 25.23 19.67
N ASN A 225 15.49 24.31 18.77
CA ASN A 225 16.35 23.22 18.34
C ASN A 225 17.60 23.68 17.55
N ARG A 226 17.61 24.87 16.94
CA ARG A 226 18.76 25.40 16.17
C ARG A 226 19.79 26.11 17.05
N ILE A 227 19.35 26.75 18.14
CA ILE A 227 20.22 27.46 19.09
C ILE A 227 20.89 26.49 20.07
N GLU A 228 20.19 25.47 20.60
CA GLU A 228 20.81 24.38 21.38
C GLU A 228 21.87 23.62 20.55
N ARG A 229 21.67 23.50 19.23
CA ARG A 229 22.62 22.89 18.27
C ARG A 229 23.95 23.63 18.08
N LYS A 230 24.08 24.88 18.54
CA LYS A 230 25.36 25.62 18.48
C LYS A 230 26.19 25.48 19.76
N GLN A 231 25.61 25.00 20.85
CA GLN A 231 26.31 24.87 22.14
C GLN A 231 26.88 23.46 22.38
N ASP A 232 26.38 22.44 21.67
CA ASP A 232 26.88 21.05 21.73
C ASP A 232 27.84 20.68 20.58
N LYS A 233 28.55 21.66 20.01
CA LYS A 233 29.66 21.47 19.06
C LYS A 233 30.89 22.22 19.56
#